data_AF-A0A2V7TJ26-F1
#
_entry.id   AF-A0A2V7TJ26-F1
#
_cell.length_a   1.000
_cell.length_b   1.000
_cell.length_c   1.000
_cell.angle_alpha   90.00
_cell.angle_beta   90.00
_cell.angle_gamma   90.00
#
_symmetry.space_group_name_H-M   'P 1'
#
loop_
_entity.id
_entity.type
_entity.pdbx_description
1 polymer ?
#
loop_
_entity_poly.entity_id
_entity_poly.type
_entity_poly.pdbx_seq_one_letter_code
_entity_poly.pdbx_strand_id
1 'polypeptide(L)'
;MTTAVGERYAVRVMVTPVWETVPVQVDDNTTAAQLKHEALRAARKTTQDEQAFVVKFRGAIVLDESTTMRVLGAVPNAPFIVLPGRRQPVR
;
A
#
# COMPACT_ATOMS: atom_id res chain seq x y z
N MET A 1 -9.64 22.10 13.69
CA MET A 1 -8.34 21.40 13.65
C MET A 1 -8.00 21.12 12.20
N THR A 2 -7.14 21.94 11.59
CA THR A 2 -6.76 21.79 10.18
C THR A 2 -5.50 20.93 10.14
N THR A 3 -5.64 19.65 9.79
CA THR A 3 -4.52 18.75 9.55
C THR A 3 -3.67 19.32 8.42
N ALA A 4 -2.43 19.68 8.70
CA ALA A 4 -1.47 20.06 7.67
C ALA A 4 -1.29 18.86 6.72
N VAL A 5 -1.78 19.00 5.49
CA VAL A 5 -1.55 18.05 4.42
C VAL A 5 -0.07 18.19 4.07
N GLY A 6 0.73 17.19 4.43
CA GLY A 6 2.14 17.13 4.03
C GLY A 6 2.26 17.13 2.50
N GLU A 7 3.44 17.47 1.99
CA GLU A 7 3.72 17.41 0.56
C GLU A 7 3.42 16.00 0.03
N ARG A 8 2.64 15.91 -1.05
CA ARG A 8 2.28 14.63 -1.66
C ARG A 8 3.40 14.12 -2.54
N TYR A 9 3.67 12.83 -2.46
CA TYR A 9 4.63 12.15 -3.30
C TYR A 9 4.07 10.82 -3.79
N ALA A 10 4.65 10.32 -4.88
CA ALA A 10 4.31 9.01 -5.42
C ALA A 10 5.13 7.92 -4.74
N VAL A 11 4.50 6.80 -4.39
CA VAL A 11 5.17 5.52 -4.10
C VAL A 11 4.77 4.49 -5.14
N ARG A 12 5.58 3.44 -5.31
CA ARG A 12 5.32 2.37 -6.29
C ARG A 12 4.81 1.14 -5.56
N VAL A 13 3.59 0.70 -5.90
CA VAL A 13 2.97 -0.45 -5.25
C VAL A 13 2.78 -1.57 -6.25
N MET A 14 3.46 -2.69 -6.03
CA MET A 14 3.27 -3.92 -6.81
C MET A 14 2.11 -4.73 -6.24
N VAL A 15 1.10 -5.01 -7.05
CA VAL A 15 -0.09 -5.78 -6.67
C VAL A 15 0.03 -7.17 -7.28
N THR A 16 0.45 -8.14 -6.46
CA THR A 16 0.91 -9.45 -6.97
C THR A 16 -0.15 -10.29 -7.67
N PRO A 17 -1.46 -10.29 -7.32
CA PRO A 17 -2.43 -11.12 -8.03
C PRO A 17 -2.59 -10.77 -9.51
N VAL A 18 -2.35 -9.51 -9.89
CA VAL A 18 -2.46 -9.01 -11.27
C VAL A 18 -1.09 -8.65 -11.85
N TRP A 19 -0.02 -8.82 -11.08
CA TRP A 19 1.35 -8.49 -11.46
C TRP A 19 1.53 -7.07 -12.02
N GLU A 20 0.75 -6.12 -11.49
CA GLU A 20 0.78 -4.72 -11.91
C GLU A 20 1.50 -3.86 -10.87
N THR A 21 2.31 -2.90 -11.32
CA THR A 21 2.89 -1.87 -10.44
C THR A 21 2.17 -0.55 -10.69
N VAL A 22 1.47 -0.06 -9.67
CA VAL A 22 0.71 1.19 -9.74
C VAL A 22 1.40 2.30 -8.92
N PRO A 23 1.49 3.52 -9.43
CA PRO A 23 1.87 4.67 -8.62
C PRO A 23 0.70 5.06 -7.71
N VAL A 24 0.97 5.21 -6.41
CA VAL A 24 -0.02 5.71 -5.44
C VAL A 24 0.47 7.02 -4.85
N GLN A 25 -0.38 8.04 -4.88
CA GLN A 25 -0.09 9.33 -4.27
C GLN A 25 -0.37 9.24 -2.78
N VAL A 26 0.62 9.60 -1.96
CA VAL A 26 0.54 9.58 -0.51
C VAL A 26 1.09 10.87 0.07
N ASP A 27 0.75 11.14 1.31
CA ASP A 27 1.43 12.11 2.17
C ASP A 27 1.91 11.42 3.47
N ASP A 28 2.58 12.18 4.32
CA ASP A 28 3.13 11.69 5.59
C ASP A 28 2.12 11.09 6.57
N ASN A 29 0.85 11.48 6.45
CA ASN A 29 -0.24 11.02 7.33
C ASN A 29 -1.01 9.84 6.73
N THR A 30 -0.77 9.52 5.45
CA THR A 30 -1.41 8.40 4.78
C THR A 30 -1.00 7.09 5.46
N THR A 31 -1.98 6.26 5.82
CA THR A 31 -1.73 4.98 6.50
C THR A 31 -1.44 3.87 5.50
N ALA A 32 -0.81 2.78 5.96
CA ALA A 32 -0.62 1.60 5.13
C ALA A 32 -1.96 0.97 4.68
N ALA A 33 -3.01 1.06 5.49
CA ALA A 33 -4.37 0.65 5.11
C ALA A 33 -4.89 1.47 3.93
N GLN A 34 -4.76 2.80 3.98
CA GLN A 34 -5.17 3.68 2.87
C GLN A 34 -4.36 3.41 1.59
N LEU A 35 -3.04 3.21 1.72
CA LEU A 35 -2.19 2.81 0.61
C LEU A 35 -2.67 1.51 -0.04
N LYS A 36 -2.98 0.49 0.78
CA LYS A 36 -3.48 -0.82 0.31
C LYS A 36 -4.79 -0.66 -0.45
N HIS A 37 -5.73 0.09 0.12
CA HIS A 37 -7.02 0.36 -0.49
C HIS A 37 -6.88 0.98 -1.88
N GLU A 38 -6.10 2.06 -1.98
CA GLU A 38 -5.89 2.76 -3.25
C GLU A 38 -5.14 1.90 -4.28
N ALA A 39 -4.13 1.14 -3.84
CA ALA A 39 -3.40 0.24 -4.73
C ALA A 39 -4.30 -0.87 -5.31
N LEU A 40 -5.14 -1.49 -4.47
CA LEU A 40 -6.10 -2.51 -4.92
C LEU A 40 -7.15 -1.92 -5.85
N ARG A 41 -7.69 -0.74 -5.49
CA ARG A 41 -8.64 -0.01 -6.33
C ARG A 41 -8.06 0.32 -7.70
N ALA A 42 -6.82 0.80 -7.76
CA ALA A 42 -6.15 1.15 -9.02
C ALA A 42 -5.88 -0.08 -9.89
N ALA A 43 -5.28 -1.14 -9.32
CA ALA A 43 -4.83 -2.30 -10.09
C ALA A 43 -5.96 -3.29 -10.42
N ARG A 44 -6.90 -3.53 -9.49
CA ARG A 44 -7.97 -4.53 -9.66
C ARG A 44 -9.32 -3.92 -10.04
N LYS A 45 -9.45 -2.58 -10.02
CA LYS A 45 -10.73 -1.86 -10.16
C LYS A 45 -11.77 -2.22 -9.09
N THR A 46 -11.35 -2.89 -8.02
CA THR A 46 -12.17 -3.32 -6.89
C THR A 46 -11.32 -3.45 -5.63
N THR A 47 -11.95 -3.23 -4.48
CA THR A 47 -11.37 -3.41 -3.15
C THR A 47 -12.02 -4.57 -2.39
N GLN A 48 -12.76 -5.43 -3.10
CA GLN A 48 -13.35 -6.61 -2.49
C GLN A 48 -12.28 -7.53 -1.89
N ASP A 49 -12.57 -8.02 -0.68
CA ASP A 49 -11.70 -8.89 0.12
C ASP A 49 -10.33 -8.27 0.45
N GLU A 50 -10.26 -6.93 0.56
CA GLU A 50 -9.04 -6.19 0.93
C GLU A 50 -8.39 -6.73 2.21
N GLN A 51 -9.16 -7.20 3.19
CA GLN A 51 -8.62 -7.81 4.42
C GLN A 51 -7.81 -9.10 4.18
N ALA A 52 -7.96 -9.75 3.03
CA ALA A 52 -7.15 -10.91 2.66
C ALA A 52 -5.77 -10.52 2.13
N PHE A 53 -5.50 -9.22 1.95
CA PHE A 53 -4.25 -8.68 1.47
C PHE A 53 -3.44 -8.05 2.61
N VAL A 54 -2.12 -8.19 2.50
CA VAL A 54 -1.16 -7.56 3.40
C VAL A 54 -0.25 -6.63 2.61
N VAL A 55 0.27 -5.60 3.27
CA VAL A 55 1.28 -4.70 2.72
C VAL A 55 2.66 -5.15 3.18
N LYS A 56 3.61 -5.22 2.24
CA LYS A 56 5.04 -5.33 2.55
C LYS A 56 5.77 -4.05 2.22
N PHE A 57 6.68 -3.68 3.12
CA PHE A 57 7.61 -2.57 2.95
C PHE A 57 9.01 -3.01 3.42
N ARG A 58 10.04 -2.71 2.62
CA ARG A 58 11.44 -3.09 2.89
C ARG A 58 11.64 -4.58 3.29
N GLY A 59 10.90 -5.48 2.66
CA GLY A 59 11.01 -6.92 2.87
C GLY A 59 10.20 -7.48 4.05
N ALA A 60 9.58 -6.64 4.88
CA ALA A 60 8.76 -7.05 6.02
C ALA A 60 7.26 -6.79 5.76
N ILE A 61 6.39 -7.54 6.43
CA ILE A 61 4.95 -7.27 6.47
C ILE A 61 4.70 -6.10 7.43
N VAL A 62 3.88 -5.13 7.03
CA VAL A 62 3.37 -4.09 7.91
C VAL A 62 2.27 -4.71 8.77
N LEU A 63 2.55 -4.93 10.05
CA LEU A 63 1.63 -5.60 10.98
C LEU A 63 0.51 -4.67 11.45
N ASP A 64 0.84 -3.42 11.74
CA ASP A 64 -0.14 -2.39 12.09
C ASP A 64 -0.36 -1.46 10.90
N GLU A 65 -1.44 -1.70 10.17
CA GLU A 65 -1.78 -0.93 8.98
C GLU A 65 -2.30 0.50 9.29
N SER A 66 -2.49 0.86 10.56
CA SER A 66 -2.74 2.24 10.97
C SER A 66 -1.48 3.10 10.96
N THR A 67 -0.30 2.47 10.87
CA THR A 67 1.00 3.15 10.78
C THR A 67 1.06 4.03 9.53
N THR A 68 1.52 5.27 9.70
CA THR A 68 1.62 6.26 8.61
C THR A 68 2.87 6.09 7.78
N MET A 69 2.85 6.62 6.55
CA MET A 69 4.00 6.64 5.65
C MET A 69 5.24 7.29 6.28
N ARG A 70 5.06 8.36 7.07
CA ARG A 70 6.15 9.00 7.82
C ARG A 70 6.81 8.04 8.80
N VAL A 71 6.00 7.34 9.60
CA VAL A 71 6.52 6.40 10.62
C VAL A 71 7.18 5.19 9.96
N LEU A 72 6.64 4.72 8.82
CA LEU A 72 7.28 3.68 8.01
C LEU A 72 8.61 4.16 7.39
N GLY A 73 8.83 5.48 7.28
CA GLY A 73 9.99 6.03 6.59
C GLY A 73 9.91 5.83 5.07
N ALA A 74 8.69 5.93 4.53
CA ALA A 74 8.45 5.98 3.09
C ALA A 74 9.05 7.27 2.51
N VAL A 75 9.55 7.15 1.29
CA VAL A 75 10.16 8.25 0.53
C VAL A 75 9.58 8.26 -0.88
N PRO A 76 9.75 9.33 -1.67
CA PRO A 76 9.36 9.34 -3.06
C PRO A 76 9.90 8.11 -3.82
N ASN A 77 9.04 7.49 -4.63
CA ASN A 77 9.26 6.26 -5.40
C ASN A 77 9.60 5.00 -4.58
N ALA A 78 9.38 5.03 -3.26
CA ALA A 78 9.58 3.87 -2.41
C ALA A 78 8.76 2.65 -2.87
N PRO A 79 9.34 1.44 -2.86
CA PRO A 79 8.66 0.23 -3.31
C PRO A 79 7.83 -0.40 -2.17
N PHE A 80 6.58 -0.70 -2.48
CA PHE A 80 5.66 -1.47 -1.66
C PHE A 80 5.14 -2.67 -2.45
N ILE A 81 4.71 -3.71 -1.74
CA ILE A 81 4.09 -4.88 -2.34
C ILE A 81 2.78 -5.16 -1.60
N VAL A 82 1.68 -5.25 -2.35
CA VAL A 82 0.39 -5.75 -1.87
C VAL A 82 0.21 -7.16 -2.41
N LEU A 83 0.03 -8.11 -1.51
CA LEU A 83 -0.08 -9.53 -1.84
C LEU A 83 -1.11 -10.22 -0.94
N PRO A 84 -1.68 -11.37 -1.37
CA PRO A 84 -2.50 -12.18 -0.49
C PRO A 84 -1.73 -12.56 0.78
N GLY A 85 -2.34 -12.38 1.95
CA GLY A 85 -1.74 -12.72 3.24
C GLY A 85 -1.61 -14.23 3.46
N ARG A 86 -2.39 -15.03 2.75
CA ARG A 86 -2.30 -16.50 2.72
C ARG A 86 -1.66 -16.94 1.42
N ARG A 87 -0.82 -17.98 1.50
CA ARG A 87 -0.29 -18.65 0.30
C ARG A 87 -1.45 -19.13 -0.56
N GLN A 88 -1.44 -18.74 -1.82
CA GLN A 88 -2.37 -19.26 -2.82
C GLN A 88 -1.65 -20.34 -3.64
N PRO A 89 -2.34 -21.42 -4.01
CA PRO A 89 -1.79 -22.40 -4.93
C PRO A 89 -1.53 -21.74 -6.30
N VAL A 90 -0.37 -22.03 -6.89
CA VAL A 90 -0.03 -21.61 -8.25
C VAL A 90 -0.89 -22.44 -9.21
N ARG A 91 -1.66 -21.79 -10.06
CA ARG A 91 -2.46 -22.42 -11.13
C ARG A 91 -1.75 -22.27 -12.47
#